data_AF-A0A1W9PDZ0-F1
#
_entry.id   AF-A0A1W9PDZ0-F1
#
_cell.length_a   1.000
_cell.length_b   1.000
_cell.length_c   1.000
_cell.angle_alpha   90.00
_cell.angle_beta   90.00
_cell.angle_gamma   90.00
#
_symmetry.space_group_name_H-M   'P 1'
#
loop_
_entity.id
_entity.type
_entity.pdbx_description
1 polymer ?
#
loop_
_entity_poly.entity_id
_entity_poly.type
_entity_poly.pdbx_seq_one_letter_code
_entity_poly.pdbx_strand_id
1 'polypeptide(L)'
;MIEKKENYKMKNGFCNVFLFLFAMDGILSLFGGTITLLGSNITQTWYYQIFGGIFSFGIVVCAIVQITIGFVKKLRWSARIIGMYVIFYSIMGPIIAFLYGLYLGMQGMSAMEARIFGLRSTFMNIYSVIIGFIQIVLFFWALKDLSKGHYLSKG
;
A
#
# COMPACT_ATOMS: atom_id res chain seq x y z
N MET A 1 21.67 -29.07 -13.74
CA MET A 1 20.33 -28.83 -13.12
C MET A 1 20.34 -27.81 -11.98
N ILE A 2 21.50 -27.51 -11.36
CA ILE A 2 21.62 -26.60 -10.20
C ILE A 2 21.63 -25.11 -10.63
N GLU A 3 22.29 -24.76 -11.75
CA GLU A 3 22.35 -23.37 -12.26
C GLU A 3 20.98 -22.77 -12.66
N LYS A 4 20.03 -23.60 -13.08
CA LYS A 4 18.67 -23.15 -13.45
C LYS A 4 17.87 -22.70 -12.23
N LYS A 5 18.21 -23.19 -11.04
CA LYS A 5 17.55 -22.87 -9.76
C LYS A 5 18.04 -21.54 -9.18
N GLU A 6 19.33 -21.22 -9.32
CA GLU A 6 19.89 -19.92 -8.89
C GLU A 6 19.39 -18.76 -9.75
N ASN A 7 19.30 -18.94 -11.07
CA ASN A 7 18.78 -17.91 -11.97
C ASN A 7 17.29 -17.60 -11.74
N TYR A 8 16.51 -18.56 -11.22
CA TYR A 8 15.12 -18.35 -10.80
C TYR A 8 15.01 -17.55 -9.51
N LYS A 9 15.99 -17.69 -8.60
CA LYS A 9 16.04 -17.02 -7.31
C LYS A 9 16.32 -15.52 -7.47
N MET A 10 17.23 -15.14 -8.37
CA MET A 10 17.52 -13.73 -8.68
C MET A 10 16.40 -13.03 -9.48
N LYS A 11 15.67 -13.73 -10.36
CA LYS A 11 14.59 -13.13 -11.17
C LYS A 11 13.32 -12.75 -10.40
N ASN A 12 13.20 -13.16 -9.13
CA ASN A 12 12.02 -12.92 -8.28
C ASN A 12 12.31 -12.03 -7.07
N GLY A 13 13.55 -11.56 -6.89
CA GLY A 13 13.95 -10.78 -5.70
C GLY A 13 13.12 -9.50 -5.53
N PHE A 14 12.93 -8.74 -6.61
CA PHE A 14 12.15 -7.50 -6.56
C PHE A 14 10.69 -7.73 -6.15
N CYS A 15 10.01 -8.70 -6.76
CA CYS A 15 8.61 -8.97 -6.45
C CYS A 15 8.43 -9.45 -5.01
N ASN A 16 9.36 -10.24 -4.48
CA ASN A 16 9.33 -10.67 -3.08
C ASN A 16 9.55 -9.51 -2.11
N VAL A 17 10.52 -8.63 -2.41
CA VAL A 17 10.75 -7.40 -1.62
C VAL A 17 9.52 -6.50 -1.67
N PHE A 18 8.93 -6.32 -2.85
CA PHE A 18 7.70 -5.53 -3.01
C PHE A 18 6.53 -6.15 -2.23
N LEU A 19 6.37 -7.47 -2.29
CA LEU A 19 5.33 -8.19 -1.54
C LEU A 19 5.50 -8.00 -0.03
N PHE A 20 6.73 -7.98 0.47
CA PHE A 20 7.03 -7.71 1.87
C PHE A 20 6.71 -6.25 2.25
N LEU A 21 7.15 -5.28 1.45
CA LEU A 21 6.84 -3.86 1.66
C LEU A 21 5.33 -3.61 1.64
N PHE A 22 4.63 -4.26 0.71
CA PHE A 22 3.17 -4.25 0.61
C PHE A 22 2.51 -4.77 1.89
N ALA A 23 3.00 -5.87 2.47
CA ALA A 23 2.47 -6.37 3.74
C ALA A 23 2.73 -5.41 4.92
N MET A 24 3.95 -4.86 4.99
CA MET A 24 4.33 -3.92 6.05
C MET A 24 3.47 -2.65 6.03
N ASP A 25 3.18 -2.12 4.85
CA ASP A 25 2.31 -0.95 4.68
C ASP A 25 0.85 -1.22 5.08
N GLY A 26 0.34 -2.41 4.77
CA GLY A 26 -0.97 -2.85 5.25
C GLY A 26 -1.01 -2.95 6.78
N ILE A 27 0.04 -3.49 7.40
CA ILE A 27 0.17 -3.58 8.87
C ILE A 27 0.26 -2.17 9.49
N LEU A 28 1.06 -1.27 8.92
CA LEU A 28 1.18 0.11 9.40
C LEU A 28 -0.16 0.85 9.30
N SER A 29 -0.92 0.64 8.22
CA SER A 29 -2.25 1.23 8.04
C SER A 29 -3.25 0.71 9.07
N LEU A 30 -3.25 -0.61 9.34
CA LEU A 30 -4.06 -1.23 10.38
C LEU A 30 -3.69 -0.71 11.77
N PHE A 31 -2.41 -0.72 12.10
CA PHE A 31 -1.91 -0.33 13.41
C PHE A 31 -2.15 1.15 13.66
N GLY A 32 -1.76 2.01 12.72
CA GLY A 32 -1.96 3.46 12.80
C GLY A 32 -3.44 3.84 12.91
N GLY A 33 -4.29 3.28 12.05
CA GLY A 33 -5.74 3.54 12.10
C GLY A 33 -6.36 3.07 13.42
N THR A 34 -6.06 1.85 13.86
CA THR A 34 -6.61 1.28 15.10
C THR A 34 -6.16 2.05 16.33
N ILE A 35 -4.88 2.38 16.44
CA ILE A 35 -4.34 3.13 17.58
C ILE A 35 -4.94 4.54 17.66
N THR A 36 -5.16 5.18 16.52
CA THR A 36 -5.81 6.49 16.47
C THR A 36 -7.28 6.40 16.88
N LEU A 37 -7.99 5.36 16.46
CA LEU A 37 -9.37 5.09 16.89
C LEU A 37 -9.48 4.79 18.39
N LEU A 38 -8.43 4.23 19.01
CA LEU A 38 -8.33 4.02 20.45
C LEU A 38 -7.92 5.30 21.23
N GLY A 39 -7.80 6.44 20.55
CA GLY A 39 -7.55 7.74 21.18
C GLY A 39 -6.08 8.11 21.33
N SER A 40 -5.15 7.36 20.74
CA SER A 40 -3.72 7.67 20.80
C SER A 40 -3.29 8.60 19.67
N ASN A 41 -2.40 9.53 19.99
CA ASN A 41 -1.88 10.54 19.05
C ASN A 41 -0.56 10.11 18.36
N ILE A 42 -0.15 8.85 18.43
CA ILE A 42 1.12 8.37 17.86
C ILE A 42 1.22 8.70 16.35
N THR A 43 0.12 8.56 15.62
CA THR A 43 0.01 8.89 14.18
C THR A 43 0.14 10.39 13.88
N GLN A 44 -0.05 11.26 14.88
CA GLN A 44 0.11 12.70 14.76
C GLN A 44 1.56 13.15 14.99
N THR A 45 2.44 12.28 15.50
CA THR A 45 3.85 12.63 15.72
C THR A 45 4.57 12.90 14.41
N TRP A 46 5.44 13.90 14.39
CA TRP A 46 6.13 14.33 13.17
C TRP A 46 6.99 13.20 12.56
N TYR A 47 7.64 12.40 13.41
CA TYR A 47 8.44 11.25 12.99
C TYR A 47 7.61 10.20 12.26
N TYR A 48 6.42 9.85 12.79
CA TYR A 48 5.53 8.89 12.14
C TYR A 48 5.07 9.40 10.77
N GLN A 49 4.79 10.70 10.65
CA GLN A 49 4.32 11.28 9.40
C GLN A 49 5.42 11.36 8.33
N ILE A 50 6.65 11.70 8.69
CA ILE A 50 7.77 11.68 7.74
C ILE A 50 8.11 10.26 7.32
N PHE A 51 8.18 9.34 8.29
CA PHE A 51 8.42 7.94 8.01
C PHE A 51 7.35 7.37 7.09
N GLY A 52 6.06 7.58 7.42
CA GLY A 52 4.93 7.15 6.58
C GLY A 52 4.94 7.78 5.19
N GLY A 53 5.28 9.07 5.07
CA GLY A 53 5.38 9.76 3.78
C GLY A 53 6.47 9.19 2.88
N ILE A 54 7.70 9.05 3.41
CA ILE A 54 8.83 8.49 2.66
C ILE A 54 8.56 7.03 2.28
N PHE A 55 8.03 6.26 3.23
CA PHE A 55 7.72 4.84 3.02
C PHE A 55 6.62 4.64 1.97
N SER A 56 5.54 5.40 2.05
CA SER A 56 4.43 5.38 1.08
C SER A 56 4.93 5.78 -0.32
N PHE A 57 5.74 6.82 -0.44
CA PHE A 57 6.35 7.21 -1.71
C PHE A 57 7.21 6.07 -2.30
N GLY A 58 8.06 5.45 -1.49
CA GLY A 58 8.86 4.30 -1.91
C GLY A 58 8.02 3.14 -2.44
N ILE A 59 6.91 2.83 -1.77
CA ILE A 59 6.00 1.76 -2.20
C ILE A 59 5.28 2.10 -3.49
N VAL A 60 4.85 3.35 -3.70
CA VAL A 60 4.25 3.79 -4.96
C VAL A 60 5.26 3.64 -6.11
N VAL A 61 6.51 4.07 -5.92
CA VAL A 61 7.56 3.89 -6.92
C VAL A 61 7.77 2.40 -7.24
N CYS A 62 7.85 1.55 -6.21
CA CYS A 62 7.98 0.11 -6.41
C CYS A 62 6.75 -0.48 -7.14
N ALA A 63 5.55 0.01 -6.87
CA ALA A 63 4.32 -0.43 -7.53
C ALA A 63 4.32 -0.09 -9.02
N ILE A 64 4.79 1.11 -9.41
CA ILE A 64 4.95 1.50 -10.82
C ILE A 64 5.93 0.55 -11.52
N VAL A 65 7.07 0.28 -10.89
CA VAL A 65 8.07 -0.66 -11.43
C VAL A 65 7.47 -2.07 -11.55
N GLN A 66 6.75 -2.55 -10.55
CA GLN A 66 6.08 -3.85 -10.55
C GLN A 66 5.06 -3.97 -11.69
N ILE A 67 4.24 -2.94 -11.91
CA ILE A 67 3.27 -2.87 -13.00
C ILE A 67 3.99 -2.92 -14.35
N THR A 68 5.06 -2.14 -14.50
CA THR A 68 5.87 -2.09 -15.73
C THR A 68 6.46 -3.46 -16.05
N ILE A 69 7.05 -4.14 -15.07
CA ILE A 69 7.55 -5.52 -15.21
C ILE A 69 6.39 -6.48 -15.55
N GLY A 70 5.22 -6.27 -14.93
CA GLY A 70 4.02 -7.06 -15.15
C GLY A 70 3.53 -7.06 -16.60
N PHE A 71 3.54 -5.90 -17.24
CA PHE A 71 3.18 -5.73 -18.65
C PHE A 71 4.26 -6.28 -19.59
N VAL A 72 5.54 -6.01 -19.32
CA VAL A 72 6.64 -6.41 -20.20
C VAL A 72 6.90 -7.93 -20.15
N LYS A 73 6.87 -8.55 -18.97
CA LYS A 73 7.31 -9.94 -18.78
C LYS A 73 6.18 -10.95 -18.57
N LYS A 74 4.92 -10.58 -18.82
CA LYS A 74 3.74 -11.43 -18.57
C LYS A 74 3.76 -12.07 -17.17
N LEU A 75 3.93 -11.25 -16.13
CA LEU A 75 3.80 -11.73 -14.74
C LEU A 75 2.40 -12.31 -14.50
N ARG A 76 2.27 -13.17 -13.49
CA ARG A 76 0.97 -13.62 -13.00
C ARG A 76 0.08 -12.46 -12.58
N TRP A 77 -1.23 -12.70 -12.64
CA TRP A 77 -2.24 -11.72 -12.24
C TRP A 77 -2.05 -11.21 -10.82
N SER A 78 -1.64 -12.07 -9.89
CA SER A 78 -1.34 -11.69 -8.51
C SER A 78 -0.33 -10.55 -8.42
N ALA A 79 0.81 -10.68 -9.09
CA ALA A 79 1.86 -9.66 -9.14
C ALA A 79 1.41 -8.33 -9.76
N ARG A 80 0.46 -8.35 -10.70
CA ARG A 80 -0.10 -7.14 -11.31
C ARG A 80 -1.11 -6.47 -10.38
N ILE A 81 -2.00 -7.26 -9.79
CA ILE A 81 -3.07 -6.79 -8.91
C ILE A 81 -2.50 -6.11 -7.68
N ILE A 82 -1.47 -6.67 -7.04
CA ILE A 82 -0.84 -6.01 -5.86
C ILE A 82 -0.23 -4.65 -6.23
N GLY A 83 0.39 -4.52 -7.40
CA GLY A 83 0.95 -3.25 -7.88
C GLY A 83 -0.16 -2.24 -8.19
N MET A 84 -1.21 -2.67 -8.91
CA MET A 84 -2.36 -1.81 -9.23
C MET A 84 -3.12 -1.36 -7.99
N TYR A 85 -3.26 -2.23 -6.98
CA TYR A 85 -3.93 -1.89 -5.72
C TYR A 85 -3.21 -0.74 -5.01
N VAL A 86 -1.87 -0.76 -4.98
CA VAL A 86 -1.08 0.35 -4.41
C VAL A 86 -1.38 1.68 -5.08
N ILE A 87 -1.38 1.71 -6.41
CA ILE A 87 -1.69 2.92 -7.16
C ILE A 87 -3.13 3.37 -6.89
N PHE A 88 -4.07 2.42 -6.86
CA PHE A 88 -5.48 2.70 -6.61
C PHE A 88 -5.69 3.37 -5.26
N TYR A 89 -5.24 2.78 -4.14
CA TYR A 89 -5.51 3.40 -2.84
C TYR A 89 -4.72 4.70 -2.63
N SER A 90 -3.54 4.83 -3.25
CA SER A 90 -2.73 6.06 -3.19
C SER A 90 -3.41 7.24 -3.88
N ILE A 91 -4.21 6.99 -4.92
CA ILE A 91 -5.04 8.01 -5.59
C ILE A 91 -6.36 8.23 -4.85
N MET A 92 -7.00 7.15 -4.41
CA MET A 92 -8.30 7.22 -3.74
C MET A 92 -8.22 7.90 -2.37
N GLY A 93 -7.13 7.72 -1.62
CA GLY A 93 -6.94 8.34 -0.31
C GLY A 93 -7.11 9.87 -0.34
N PRO A 94 -6.32 10.61 -1.15
CA PRO A 94 -6.47 12.05 -1.34
C PRO A 94 -7.87 12.48 -1.82
N ILE A 95 -8.46 11.73 -2.76
CA ILE A 95 -9.80 12.04 -3.28
C ILE A 95 -10.86 11.91 -2.18
N ILE A 96 -10.82 10.82 -1.41
CA ILE A 96 -11.75 10.59 -0.30
C ILE A 96 -11.55 11.64 0.79
N ALA A 97 -10.31 11.96 1.14
CA ALA A 97 -9.99 13.03 2.10
C ALA A 97 -10.54 14.39 1.64
N PHE A 98 -10.39 14.70 0.36
CA PHE A 98 -10.90 15.94 -0.24
C PHE A 98 -12.43 16.00 -0.23
N LEU A 99 -13.12 14.95 -0.69
CA LEU A 99 -14.58 14.89 -0.70
C LEU A 99 -15.17 14.94 0.71
N TYR A 100 -14.53 14.25 1.66
CA TYR A 100 -14.93 14.28 3.06
C TYR A 100 -14.74 15.68 3.67
N GLY A 101 -13.65 16.37 3.32
CA GLY A 101 -13.42 17.75 3.74
C GLY A 101 -14.43 18.74 3.15
N LEU A 102 -14.86 18.54 1.89
CA LEU A 102 -15.96 19.31 1.31
C LEU A 102 -17.28 19.08 2.04
N TYR A 103 -17.61 17.82 2.34
CA TYR A 103 -18.84 17.45 3.05
C TYR A 103 -18.95 18.13 4.43
N LEU A 104 -17.83 18.26 5.14
CA LEU A 104 -17.77 18.87 6.47
C LEU A 104 -17.58 20.39 6.44
N GLY A 105 -17.60 21.01 5.26
CA GLY A 105 -17.52 22.47 5.14
C GLY A 105 -16.13 23.03 5.48
N MET A 106 -15.06 22.27 5.29
CA MET A 106 -13.67 22.72 5.56
C MET A 106 -13.16 23.80 4.57
N GLN A 107 -14.05 24.38 3.77
CA GLN A 107 -13.74 25.44 2.82
C GLN A 107 -13.32 26.69 3.59
N GLY A 108 -12.01 26.93 3.69
CA GLY A 108 -11.43 28.05 4.44
C GLY A 108 -10.48 27.65 5.57
N MET A 109 -10.35 26.35 5.87
CA MET A 109 -9.31 25.88 6.80
C MET A 109 -7.92 26.01 6.17
N SER A 110 -6.94 26.40 6.97
CA SER A 110 -5.54 26.37 6.56
C SER A 110 -5.10 24.92 6.29
N ALA A 111 -4.04 24.74 5.50
CA ALA A 111 -3.51 23.42 5.17
C ALA A 111 -3.15 22.59 6.42
N MET A 112 -2.72 23.24 7.50
CA MET A 112 -2.38 22.57 8.76
C MET A 112 -3.63 22.10 9.51
N GLU A 113 -4.66 22.94 9.61
CA GLU A 113 -5.92 22.57 10.25
C GLU A 113 -6.61 21.44 9.48
N ALA A 114 -6.61 21.51 8.15
CA ALA A 114 -7.16 20.45 7.31
C ALA A 114 -6.43 19.11 7.50
N ARG A 115 -5.10 19.17 7.66
CA ARG A 115 -4.27 17.99 7.94
C ARG A 115 -4.55 17.40 9.32
N ILE A 116 -4.62 18.22 10.38
CA ILE A 116 -4.95 17.76 11.73
C ILE A 116 -6.34 17.12 11.75
N PHE A 117 -7.30 17.75 11.07
CA PHE A 117 -8.65 17.24 10.94
C PHE A 117 -8.69 15.86 10.26
N GLY A 118 -7.99 15.71 9.14
CA GLY A 118 -7.87 14.42 8.46
C GLY A 118 -7.27 13.32 9.33
N LEU A 119 -6.25 13.66 10.14
CA LEU A 119 -5.59 12.71 11.05
C LEU A 119 -6.47 12.29 12.24
N ARG A 120 -7.36 13.17 12.71
CA ARG A 120 -8.27 12.89 13.83
C ARG A 120 -9.62 12.33 13.39
N SER A 121 -9.93 12.41 12.11
CA SER A 121 -11.21 11.94 11.59
C SER A 121 -11.37 10.44 11.81
N THR A 122 -12.41 10.06 12.57
CA THR A 122 -12.82 8.67 12.75
C THR A 122 -13.05 7.99 11.40
N PHE A 123 -13.69 8.70 10.46
CA PHE A 123 -13.95 8.18 9.12
C PHE A 123 -12.67 7.86 8.35
N MET A 124 -11.69 8.77 8.34
CA MET A 124 -10.41 8.56 7.65
C MET A 124 -9.60 7.43 8.28
N ASN A 125 -9.62 7.31 9.60
CA ASN A 125 -8.94 6.22 10.29
C ASN A 125 -9.62 4.86 10.05
N ILE A 126 -10.95 4.79 10.01
CA ILE A 126 -11.69 3.59 9.59
C ILE A 126 -11.33 3.22 8.14
N TYR A 127 -11.28 4.20 7.23
CA TYR A 127 -10.87 3.98 5.86
C TYR A 127 -9.45 3.38 5.78
N SER A 128 -8.48 3.93 6.53
CA SER A 128 -7.12 3.38 6.61
C SER A 128 -7.09 1.94 7.12
N VAL A 129 -7.91 1.60 8.13
CA VAL A 129 -8.03 0.22 8.64
C VAL A 129 -8.59 -0.71 7.55
N ILE A 130 -9.63 -0.29 6.82
CA ILE A 130 -10.21 -1.09 5.74
C ILE A 130 -9.19 -1.34 4.62
N ILE A 131 -8.46 -0.30 4.20
CA ILE A 131 -7.39 -0.44 3.17
C ILE A 131 -6.31 -1.40 3.64
N GLY A 132 -5.85 -1.27 4.89
CA GLY A 132 -4.87 -2.17 5.48
C GLY A 132 -5.37 -3.62 5.53
N PHE A 133 -6.64 -3.84 5.89
CA PHE A 133 -7.24 -5.17 5.92
C PHE A 133 -7.28 -5.81 4.52
N ILE A 134 -7.78 -5.09 3.51
CA ILE A 134 -7.83 -5.56 2.13
C ILE A 134 -6.41 -5.86 1.62
N GLN A 135 -5.43 -5.03 1.97
CA GLN A 135 -4.02 -5.22 1.62
C GLN A 135 -3.46 -6.53 2.18
N ILE A 136 -3.77 -6.87 3.43
CA ILE A 136 -3.35 -8.14 4.04
C ILE A 136 -4.02 -9.35 3.38
N VAL A 137 -5.30 -9.25 3.02
CA VAL A 137 -5.99 -10.30 2.25
C VAL A 137 -5.32 -10.50 0.89
N LEU A 138 -5.04 -9.41 0.17
CA LEU A 138 -4.35 -9.45 -1.12
C LEU A 138 -2.92 -10.01 -0.99
N PHE A 139 -2.22 -9.72 0.10
CA PHE A 139 -0.91 -10.27 0.39
C PHE A 139 -0.95 -11.79 0.50
N PHE A 140 -1.83 -12.36 1.33
CA PHE A 140 -1.92 -13.81 1.50
C PHE A 140 -2.34 -14.51 0.20
N TRP A 141 -3.28 -13.91 -0.54
CA TRP A 141 -3.70 -14.42 -1.83
C TRP A 141 -2.54 -14.41 -2.85
N ALA A 142 -1.80 -13.31 -2.95
CA ALA A 142 -0.65 -13.18 -3.84
C ALA A 142 0.49 -14.11 -3.44
N LEU A 143 0.77 -14.27 -2.14
CA LEU A 143 1.77 -15.21 -1.63
C LEU A 143 1.45 -16.65 -2.05
N LYS A 144 0.19 -17.06 -1.90
CA LYS A 144 -0.29 -18.40 -2.30
C LYS A 144 -0.16 -18.60 -3.81
N ASP A 145 -0.52 -17.61 -4.63
CA ASP A 145 -0.42 -17.73 -6.09
C ASP A 145 1.03 -17.73 -6.58
N LEU A 146 1.85 -16.80 -6.09
CA LEU A 146 3.25 -16.62 -6.49
C LEU A 146 4.16 -17.77 -6.04
N SER A 147 3.77 -18.51 -5.00
CA SER A 147 4.44 -19.75 -4.58
C SER A 147 4.50 -20.81 -5.69
N LYS A 148 3.55 -20.79 -6.63
CA LYS A 148 3.49 -21.71 -7.78
C LYS A 148 4.32 -21.23 -8.98
N GLY A 149 5.05 -20.11 -8.85
CA GLY A 149 5.84 -19.48 -9.91
C GLY A 149 5.36 -18.06 -10.22
N HIS A 150 6.30 -17.15 -10.52
CA HIS A 150 6.02 -15.72 -10.73
C HIS A 150 5.63 -15.34 -12.17
N TYR A 151 6.11 -16.11 -13.13
CA TYR A 151 5.82 -15.93 -14.55
C TYR A 151 4.76 -16.94 -14.97
N LEU A 152 3.88 -16.56 -15.89
CA LEU A 152 3.09 -17.54 -16.63
C LEU A 152 4.11 -18.45 -17.34
N SER A 153 4.05 -19.78 -17.13
CA SER A 153 4.91 -20.69 -17.89
C SER A 153 4.67 -20.39 -19.37
N LYS A 154 5.74 -20.23 -20.14
CA LYS A 154 5.62 -20.14 -21.60
C LYS A 154 4.78 -21.34 -22.04
N GLY A 155 3.57 -21.06 -22.55
CA GLY A 155 2.89 -21.99 -23.44
C GLY A 155 3.74 -22.18 -24.68
#